data_AF-A0A9D1XPE4-F1
#
_entry.id   AF-A0A9D1XPE4-F1
#
_cell.length_a   1.000
_cell.length_b   1.000
_cell.length_c   1.000
_cell.angle_alpha   90.00
_cell.angle_beta   90.00
_cell.angle_gamma   90.00
#
_symmetry.space_group_name_H-M   'P 1'
#
loop_
_entity.id
_entity.type
_entity.pdbx_description
1 polymer ?
#
loop_
_entity_poly.entity_id
_entity_poly.type
_entity_poly.pdbx_seq_one_letter_code
_entity_poly.pdbx_strand_id
1 'polypeptide(L)'
;MKYWIVLLGLCLVGCNTREQVTVSDEVKLDTIEIPDGSLTKGEQDSLQEVLLPYLEVDTAYARKANQAARTVSEALGDDYGEEEYHRNIQHVDSVIKQCILYVQRNEPKRLLDLFDKERVNIYGHPSNTIGHEKDLHYMILSLYAKYYRPSHERLFAEKMVELYEMSFAHVMGLEAFGGYFHPDYIPLAKVLIDCYSEGLGDYDRAIELQKQVCARVEREEAEGKASESYGYELFGLADLYLGNGDTIRTDSCILELRENPYIRMLFQSE
;
A
#
# COMPACT_ATOMS: atom_id res chain seq x y z
N MET A 1 -8.56 3.99 -17.75
CA MET A 1 -7.72 5.07 -18.32
C MET A 1 -8.18 6.50 -17.99
N LYS A 2 -9.40 6.76 -17.48
CA LYS A 2 -9.80 8.08 -16.93
C LYS A 2 -9.83 8.15 -15.38
N TYR A 3 -10.15 7.04 -14.70
CA TYR A 3 -10.15 6.98 -13.22
C TYR A 3 -8.77 6.90 -12.56
N TRP A 4 -7.72 6.64 -13.35
CA TRP A 4 -6.36 6.59 -12.84
C TRP A 4 -5.73 7.99 -12.76
N ILE A 5 -6.14 8.93 -13.62
CA ILE A 5 -5.54 10.27 -13.71
C ILE A 5 -6.02 11.17 -12.54
N VAL A 6 -7.24 10.96 -12.04
CA VAL A 6 -7.74 11.59 -10.82
C VAL A 6 -7.01 11.10 -9.56
N LEU A 7 -6.59 9.82 -9.52
CA LEU A 7 -5.75 9.28 -8.45
C LEU A 7 -4.28 9.75 -8.59
N LEU A 8 -3.80 9.94 -9.81
CA LEU A 8 -2.48 10.48 -10.13
C LEU A 8 -2.36 12.00 -9.92
N GLY A 9 -3.46 12.77 -9.91
CA GLY A 9 -3.49 14.13 -9.33
C GLY A 9 -3.11 14.18 -7.85
N LEU A 10 -3.08 13.02 -7.18
CA LEU A 10 -2.53 12.85 -5.85
C LEU A 10 -1.29 11.93 -5.81
N CYS A 11 -0.80 11.42 -6.94
CA CYS A 11 0.29 10.44 -7.05
C CYS A 11 0.94 10.42 -8.46
N LEU A 12 1.85 11.32 -8.83
CA LEU A 12 2.69 11.21 -10.05
C LEU A 12 4.12 10.85 -9.62
N VAL A 13 4.77 9.77 -10.07
CA VAL A 13 5.07 9.41 -11.48
C VAL A 13 5.19 7.89 -11.62
N GLY A 14 4.64 7.35 -12.72
CA GLY A 14 5.03 6.03 -13.22
C GLY A 14 4.78 5.93 -14.71
N CYS A 15 5.83 6.05 -15.52
CA CYS A 15 5.84 5.65 -16.92
C CYS A 15 7.01 4.68 -17.15
N ASN A 16 6.70 3.40 -17.36
CA ASN A 16 7.04 2.75 -18.63
C ASN A 16 6.29 1.44 -18.79
N THR A 17 5.58 1.35 -19.91
CA THR A 17 5.05 0.13 -20.51
C THR A 17 6.20 -0.80 -20.91
N ARG A 18 6.11 -2.07 -20.53
CA ARG A 18 6.81 -3.15 -21.25
C ARG A 18 5.94 -4.40 -21.29
N GLU A 19 5.97 -5.04 -22.45
CA GLU A 19 5.08 -6.09 -22.92
C GLU A 19 5.01 -7.30 -22.00
N GLN A 20 3.79 -7.84 -21.90
CA GLN A 20 3.44 -9.09 -21.23
C GLN A 20 4.30 -10.25 -21.75
N VAL A 21 5.04 -10.90 -20.87
CA VAL A 21 5.29 -12.33 -20.98
C VAL A 21 4.14 -13.02 -20.25
N THR A 22 3.22 -13.60 -21.01
CA THR A 22 2.14 -14.43 -20.52
C THR A 22 2.69 -15.71 -19.93
N VAL A 23 2.53 -15.89 -18.62
CA VAL A 23 2.21 -17.20 -18.03
C VAL A 23 0.96 -16.98 -17.19
N SER A 24 -0.18 -17.10 -17.86
CA SER A 24 -1.50 -17.05 -17.25
C SER A 24 -1.82 -18.40 -16.63
N ASP A 25 -1.72 -18.49 -15.31
CA ASP A 25 -2.67 -19.28 -14.55
C ASP A 25 -3.66 -18.28 -13.93
N GLU A 26 -4.60 -17.79 -14.75
CA GLU A 26 -5.77 -17.08 -14.23
C GLU A 26 -6.60 -18.09 -13.43
N VAL A 27 -6.31 -18.21 -12.14
CA VAL A 27 -7.20 -18.89 -11.20
C VAL A 27 -8.49 -18.07 -11.15
N LYS A 28 -9.58 -18.64 -11.68
CA LYS A 28 -10.91 -18.07 -11.48
C LYS A 28 -11.18 -18.04 -9.99
N LEU A 29 -11.28 -16.85 -9.39
CA LEU A 29 -11.61 -16.68 -7.97
C LEU A 29 -12.86 -17.47 -7.56
N ASP A 30 -13.78 -17.70 -8.50
CA ASP A 30 -15.04 -18.43 -8.32
C ASP A 30 -14.87 -19.93 -7.99
N THR A 31 -13.68 -20.52 -8.13
CA THR A 31 -13.44 -21.96 -7.89
C THR A 31 -12.68 -22.27 -6.61
N ILE A 32 -12.28 -21.26 -5.82
CA ILE A 32 -11.59 -21.50 -4.54
C ILE A 32 -12.64 -21.86 -3.49
N GLU A 33 -12.69 -23.12 -3.08
CA GLU A 33 -13.50 -23.56 -1.94
C GLU A 33 -13.00 -22.91 -0.66
N ILE A 34 -13.91 -22.24 0.06
CA ILE A 34 -13.61 -21.43 1.23
C ILE A 34 -13.67 -22.33 2.48
N PRO A 35 -12.56 -22.55 3.21
CA PRO A 35 -12.61 -23.13 4.56
C PRO A 35 -13.41 -22.18 5.46
N ASP A 36 -14.28 -22.69 6.33
CA ASP A 36 -15.24 -21.93 7.18
C ASP A 36 -14.88 -20.45 7.35
N GLY A 37 -15.40 -19.63 6.44
CA GLY A 37 -15.06 -18.21 6.33
C GLY A 37 -15.75 -17.35 7.39
N SER A 38 -16.56 -17.94 8.26
CA SER A 38 -17.44 -17.23 9.19
C SER A 38 -16.67 -16.38 10.20
N LEU A 39 -17.12 -15.15 10.42
CA LEU A 39 -16.59 -14.22 11.40
C LEU A 39 -17.06 -14.60 12.82
N THR A 40 -16.13 -14.61 13.76
CA THR A 40 -16.41 -14.54 15.19
C THR A 40 -17.10 -13.23 15.54
N LYS A 41 -17.72 -13.19 16.72
CA LYS A 41 -18.37 -11.96 17.20
C LYS A 41 -17.36 -10.81 17.36
N GLY A 42 -16.17 -11.10 17.85
CA GLY A 42 -15.08 -10.11 17.96
C GLY A 42 -14.68 -9.53 16.60
N GLU A 43 -14.47 -10.39 15.58
CA GLU A 43 -14.16 -9.92 14.23
C GLU A 43 -15.28 -9.07 13.62
N GLN A 44 -16.55 -9.41 13.87
CA GLN A 44 -17.69 -8.61 13.42
C GLN A 44 -17.76 -7.24 14.09
N ASP A 45 -17.43 -7.17 15.38
CA ASP A 45 -17.45 -5.92 16.13
C ASP A 45 -16.29 -5.01 15.68
N SER A 46 -15.08 -5.56 15.52
CA SER A 46 -13.92 -4.83 14.98
C SER A 46 -14.14 -4.36 13.54
N LEU A 47 -14.69 -5.19 12.65
CA LEU A 47 -15.01 -4.77 11.28
C LEU A 47 -16.02 -3.62 11.25
N GLN A 48 -17.02 -3.64 12.12
CA GLN A 48 -17.98 -2.54 12.21
C GLN A 48 -17.31 -1.27 12.73
N GLU A 49 -16.48 -1.36 13.77
CA GLU A 49 -15.72 -0.23 14.32
C GLU A 49 -14.86 0.45 13.25
N VAL A 50 -14.21 -0.33 12.39
CA VAL A 50 -13.36 0.18 11.31
C VAL A 50 -14.16 0.79 10.14
N LEU A 51 -15.37 0.28 9.89
CA LEU A 51 -16.23 0.77 8.80
C LEU A 51 -17.00 2.04 9.18
N LEU A 52 -17.41 2.19 10.44
CA LEU A 52 -18.24 3.30 10.91
C LEU A 52 -17.66 4.70 10.63
N PRO A 53 -16.36 4.97 10.78
CA PRO A 53 -15.77 6.27 10.49
C PRO A 53 -16.02 6.76 9.06
N TYR A 54 -16.24 5.86 8.10
CA TYR A 54 -16.55 6.25 6.72
C TYR A 54 -17.97 6.80 6.55
N LEU A 55 -18.85 6.67 7.54
CA LEU A 55 -20.18 7.29 7.57
C LEU A 55 -20.17 8.68 8.22
N GLU A 56 -19.04 9.07 8.82
CA GLU A 56 -18.88 10.36 9.50
C GLU A 56 -18.01 11.28 8.64
N VAL A 57 -18.64 12.23 7.96
CA VAL A 57 -17.95 13.20 7.10
C VAL A 57 -17.82 14.54 7.81
N ASP A 58 -16.59 14.94 8.11
CA ASP A 58 -16.29 16.33 8.44
C ASP A 58 -16.48 17.19 7.19
N THR A 59 -17.61 17.89 7.13
CA THR A 59 -17.96 18.74 5.98
C THR A 59 -17.01 19.91 5.75
N ALA A 60 -16.27 20.37 6.76
CA ALA A 60 -15.29 21.43 6.60
C ALA A 60 -14.00 20.88 5.99
N TYR A 61 -13.53 19.74 6.49
CA TYR A 61 -12.41 19.03 5.90
C TYR A 61 -12.70 18.60 4.46
N ALA A 62 -13.86 17.99 4.21
CA ALA A 62 -14.27 17.53 2.88
C ALA A 62 -14.29 18.66 1.84
N ARG A 63 -14.74 19.87 2.22
CA ARG A 63 -14.68 21.06 1.35
C ARG A 63 -13.24 21.47 1.03
N LYS A 64 -12.36 21.46 2.02
CA LYS A 64 -10.93 21.80 1.83
C LYS A 64 -10.23 20.76 0.93
N ALA A 65 -10.47 19.48 1.17
CA ALA A 65 -9.92 18.39 0.37
C ALA A 65 -10.38 18.46 -1.09
N ASN A 66 -11.67 18.73 -1.32
CA ASN A 66 -12.22 18.93 -2.67
C ASN A 66 -11.57 20.13 -3.38
N GLN A 67 -11.36 21.25 -2.68
CA GLN A 67 -10.68 22.42 -3.26
C GLN A 67 -9.23 22.11 -3.66
N ALA A 68 -8.51 21.33 -2.84
CA ALA A 68 -7.15 20.89 -3.17
C ALA A 68 -7.16 19.97 -4.41
N ALA A 69 -8.07 18.98 -4.44
CA ALA A 69 -8.21 18.07 -5.58
C ALA A 69 -8.51 18.81 -6.89
N ARG A 70 -9.42 19.80 -6.85
CA ARG A 70 -9.70 20.68 -8.00
C ARG A 70 -8.48 21.44 -8.48
N THR A 71 -7.72 22.03 -7.56
CA THR A 71 -6.49 22.77 -7.89
C THR A 71 -5.50 21.88 -8.63
N VAL A 72 -5.35 20.62 -8.21
CA VAL A 72 -4.46 19.69 -8.91
C VAL A 72 -5.04 19.24 -10.24
N SER A 73 -6.33 18.93 -10.29
CA SER A 73 -7.02 18.56 -11.53
C SER A 73 -6.86 19.65 -12.60
N GLU A 74 -7.08 20.91 -12.23
CA GLU A 74 -6.88 22.07 -13.10
C GLU A 74 -5.43 22.15 -13.60
N ALA A 75 -4.44 21.92 -12.72
CA ALA A 75 -3.04 21.90 -13.09
C ALA A 75 -2.67 20.76 -14.05
N LEU A 76 -3.38 19.64 -13.98
CA LEU A 76 -3.22 18.49 -14.87
C LEU A 76 -4.04 18.57 -16.16
N GLY A 77 -4.90 19.58 -16.30
CA GLY A 77 -5.81 19.72 -17.44
C GLY A 77 -7.00 18.76 -17.40
N ASP A 78 -7.30 18.18 -16.24
CA ASP A 78 -8.46 17.33 -15.99
C ASP A 78 -9.65 18.16 -15.47
N ASP A 79 -10.86 17.77 -15.89
CA ASP A 79 -12.12 18.36 -15.42
C ASP A 79 -12.68 17.53 -14.26
N TYR A 80 -12.13 17.70 -13.06
CA TYR A 80 -12.67 17.09 -11.85
C TYR A 80 -13.70 18.02 -11.21
N GLY A 81 -14.98 17.70 -11.43
CA GLY A 81 -16.10 18.51 -10.96
C GLY A 81 -16.43 18.31 -9.49
N GLU A 82 -16.81 19.38 -8.80
CA GLU A 82 -17.29 19.38 -7.41
C GLU A 82 -18.49 18.43 -7.19
N GLU A 83 -19.31 18.20 -8.23
CA GLU A 83 -20.41 17.24 -8.20
C GLU A 83 -19.94 15.78 -8.16
N GLU A 84 -18.77 15.45 -8.73
CA GLU A 84 -18.22 14.10 -8.70
C GLU A 84 -17.76 13.73 -7.28
N TYR A 85 -17.12 14.66 -6.58
CA TYR A 85 -16.68 14.47 -5.21
C TYR A 85 -17.85 14.23 -4.24
N HIS A 86 -18.90 15.06 -4.31
CA HIS A 86 -20.08 14.88 -3.46
C HIS A 86 -20.88 13.62 -3.80
N ARG A 87 -20.94 13.22 -5.08
CA ARG A 87 -21.54 11.94 -5.49
C ARG A 87 -20.76 10.76 -4.92
N ASN A 88 -19.42 10.83 -4.90
CA ASN A 88 -18.61 9.78 -4.31
C ASN A 88 -18.90 9.61 -2.81
N ILE A 89 -19.05 10.71 -2.06
CA ILE A 89 -19.41 10.65 -0.63
C ILE A 89 -20.73 9.87 -0.42
N GLN A 90 -21.79 10.23 -1.15
CA GLN A 90 -23.09 9.56 -1.03
C GLN A 90 -23.05 8.09 -1.47
N HIS A 91 -22.22 7.79 -2.48
CA HIS A 91 -22.00 6.44 -2.95
C HIS A 91 -21.28 5.59 -1.90
N VAL A 92 -20.17 6.09 -1.34
CA VAL A 92 -19.40 5.41 -0.28
C VAL A 92 -20.26 5.20 0.96
N ASP A 93 -21.08 6.17 1.36
CA ASP A 93 -22.07 6.00 2.44
C ASP A 93 -22.95 4.75 2.24
N SER A 94 -23.41 4.54 1.00
CA SER A 94 -24.27 3.42 0.64
C SER A 94 -23.49 2.10 0.63
N VAL A 95 -22.27 2.12 0.09
CA VAL A 95 -21.34 0.98 0.08
C VAL A 95 -21.00 0.54 1.50
N ILE A 96 -20.61 1.47 2.37
CA ILE A 96 -20.20 1.17 3.74
C ILE A 96 -21.36 0.63 4.58
N LYS A 97 -22.58 1.20 4.42
CA LYS A 97 -23.79 0.62 5.04
C LYS A 97 -24.02 -0.81 4.59
N GLN A 98 -23.80 -1.10 3.30
CA GLN A 98 -23.93 -2.46 2.77
C GLN A 98 -22.83 -3.40 3.30
N CYS A 99 -21.59 -2.92 3.41
CA CYS A 99 -20.50 -3.65 4.07
C CYS A 99 -20.84 -4.01 5.51
N ILE A 100 -21.35 -3.06 6.30
CA ILE A 100 -21.80 -3.28 7.69
C ILE A 100 -22.91 -4.34 7.74
N LEU A 101 -23.87 -4.30 6.81
CA LEU A 101 -24.91 -5.33 6.71
C LEU A 101 -24.33 -6.73 6.42
N TYR A 102 -23.31 -6.84 5.57
CA TYR A 102 -22.63 -8.11 5.32
C TYR A 102 -21.89 -8.61 6.55
N VAL A 103 -21.24 -7.72 7.32
CA VAL A 103 -20.60 -8.07 8.59
C VAL A 103 -21.64 -8.63 9.58
N GLN A 104 -22.76 -7.92 9.76
CA GLN A 104 -23.83 -8.31 10.69
C GLN A 104 -24.53 -9.62 10.32
N ARG A 105 -24.60 -9.94 9.01
CA ARG A 105 -25.15 -11.19 8.50
C ARG A 105 -24.13 -12.33 8.45
N ASN A 106 -22.90 -12.07 8.86
CA ASN A 106 -21.79 -13.00 8.76
C ASN A 106 -21.57 -13.48 7.32
N GLU A 107 -21.55 -12.55 6.36
CA GLU A 107 -21.31 -12.77 4.93
C GLU A 107 -19.95 -12.19 4.47
N PRO A 108 -18.80 -12.61 5.05
CA PRO A 108 -17.49 -12.00 4.81
C PRO A 108 -16.99 -12.06 3.36
N LYS A 109 -17.42 -13.05 2.57
CA LYS A 109 -17.08 -13.12 1.14
C LYS A 109 -17.74 -11.99 0.35
N ARG A 110 -19.02 -11.72 0.61
CA ARG A 110 -19.73 -10.59 -0.03
C ARG A 110 -19.18 -9.23 0.39
N LEU A 111 -18.73 -9.12 1.64
CA LEU A 111 -18.00 -7.96 2.13
C LEU A 111 -16.72 -7.74 1.32
N LEU A 112 -15.88 -8.77 1.17
CA LEU A 112 -14.65 -8.70 0.39
C LEU A 112 -14.91 -8.36 -1.08
N ASP A 113 -15.87 -9.02 -1.72
CA ASP A 113 -16.17 -8.79 -3.14
C ASP A 113 -16.68 -7.35 -3.38
N LEU A 114 -17.48 -6.81 -2.44
CA LEU A 114 -17.93 -5.42 -2.50
C LEU A 114 -16.76 -4.45 -2.24
N PHE A 115 -15.90 -4.74 -1.28
CA PHE A 115 -14.72 -3.92 -1.01
C PHE A 115 -13.78 -3.88 -2.23
N ASP A 116 -13.42 -5.02 -2.81
CA ASP A 116 -12.54 -5.10 -3.99
C ASP A 116 -13.08 -4.26 -5.15
N LYS A 117 -14.40 -4.32 -5.36
CA LYS A 117 -15.09 -3.56 -6.40
C LYS A 117 -15.07 -2.06 -6.13
N GLU A 118 -15.24 -1.64 -4.88
CA GLU A 118 -15.48 -0.24 -4.51
C GLU A 118 -14.26 0.45 -3.88
N ARG A 119 -13.12 -0.24 -3.76
CA ARG A 119 -11.91 0.24 -3.06
C ARG A 119 -11.47 1.64 -3.50
N VAL A 120 -11.49 1.91 -4.81
CA VAL A 120 -11.10 3.22 -5.38
C VAL A 120 -12.01 4.34 -4.85
N ASN A 121 -13.31 4.09 -4.76
CA ASN A 121 -14.28 5.06 -4.24
C ASN A 121 -14.07 5.28 -2.73
N ILE A 122 -13.82 4.19 -1.98
CA ILE A 122 -13.54 4.22 -0.54
C ILE A 122 -12.27 5.02 -0.25
N TYR A 123 -11.17 4.79 -0.99
CA TYR A 123 -9.94 5.55 -0.80
C TYR A 123 -10.04 7.02 -1.21
N GLY A 124 -10.92 7.33 -2.16
CA GLY A 124 -11.26 8.71 -2.55
C GLY A 124 -12.22 9.42 -1.58
N HIS A 125 -12.63 8.77 -0.49
CA HIS A 125 -13.55 9.35 0.49
C HIS A 125 -12.82 10.31 1.46
N PRO A 126 -13.41 11.46 1.84
CA PRO A 126 -12.79 12.38 2.82
C PRO A 126 -12.45 11.74 4.16
N SER A 127 -13.20 10.73 4.58
CA SER A 127 -12.93 10.03 5.84
C SER A 127 -11.84 8.96 5.70
N ASN A 128 -11.29 8.70 4.51
CA ASN A 128 -10.11 7.84 4.34
C ASN A 128 -8.84 8.57 4.77
N THR A 129 -8.65 8.71 6.09
CA THR A 129 -7.37 9.16 6.65
C THR A 129 -6.38 8.00 6.66
N ILE A 130 -5.08 8.26 6.75
CA ILE A 130 -4.08 7.19 6.83
C ILE A 130 -4.31 6.24 8.02
N GLY A 131 -4.86 6.75 9.13
CA GLY A 131 -5.25 5.94 10.28
C GLY A 131 -6.41 4.99 9.94
N HIS A 132 -7.51 5.53 9.42
CA HIS A 132 -8.67 4.71 9.03
C HIS A 132 -8.36 3.72 7.91
N GLU A 133 -7.46 4.08 7.00
CA GLU A 133 -7.01 3.21 5.93
C GLU A 133 -6.21 2.03 6.47
N LYS A 134 -5.28 2.25 7.40
CA LYS A 134 -4.50 1.19 8.06
C LYS A 134 -5.40 0.21 8.80
N ASP A 135 -6.36 0.73 9.56
CA ASP A 135 -7.32 -0.11 10.29
C ASP A 135 -8.16 -0.94 9.31
N LEU A 136 -8.60 -0.34 8.20
CA LEU A 136 -9.31 -1.02 7.12
C LEU A 136 -8.47 -2.11 6.48
N HIS A 137 -7.22 -1.80 6.11
CA HIS A 137 -6.30 -2.76 5.52
C HIS A 137 -6.02 -3.92 6.46
N TYR A 138 -5.78 -3.67 7.75
CA TYR A 138 -5.58 -4.74 8.74
C TYR A 138 -6.75 -5.73 8.76
N MET A 139 -7.99 -5.22 8.75
CA MET A 139 -9.17 -6.07 8.76
C MET A 139 -9.38 -6.79 7.42
N ILE A 140 -9.22 -6.11 6.28
CA ILE A 140 -9.36 -6.73 4.96
C ILE A 140 -8.26 -7.78 4.72
N LEU A 141 -7.02 -7.52 5.12
CA LEU A 141 -5.92 -8.48 5.07
C LEU A 141 -6.19 -9.71 5.93
N SER A 142 -6.78 -9.54 7.11
CA SER A 142 -7.18 -10.67 7.95
C SER A 142 -8.20 -11.57 7.24
N LEU A 143 -9.13 -10.96 6.48
CA LEU A 143 -10.05 -11.71 5.64
C LEU A 143 -9.31 -12.38 4.48
N TYR A 144 -8.52 -11.67 3.68
CA TYR A 144 -7.73 -12.28 2.60
C TYR A 144 -6.83 -13.43 3.10
N ALA A 145 -6.23 -13.28 4.28
CA ALA A 145 -5.43 -14.32 4.90
C ALA A 145 -6.27 -15.56 5.22
N LYS A 146 -7.51 -15.38 5.68
CA LYS A 146 -8.44 -16.48 5.93
C LYS A 146 -8.91 -17.17 4.64
N TYR A 147 -9.15 -16.40 3.58
CA TYR A 147 -9.71 -16.90 2.32
C TYR A 147 -8.68 -17.49 1.36
N TYR A 148 -7.52 -16.84 1.23
CA TYR A 148 -6.57 -17.12 0.17
C TYR A 148 -5.31 -17.80 0.68
N ARG A 149 -4.77 -17.39 1.84
CA ARG A 149 -3.47 -17.89 2.31
C ARG A 149 -3.38 -19.42 2.43
N PRO A 150 -4.41 -20.16 2.91
CA PRO A 150 -4.32 -21.62 3.03
C PRO A 150 -4.27 -22.35 1.68
N SER A 151 -4.76 -21.72 0.61
CA SER A 151 -4.95 -22.37 -0.69
C SER A 151 -4.08 -21.78 -1.81
N HIS A 152 -3.72 -20.49 -1.72
CA HIS A 152 -3.01 -19.72 -2.73
C HIS A 152 -2.19 -18.58 -2.10
N GLU A 153 -0.99 -18.90 -1.61
CA GLU A 153 -0.09 -17.93 -0.99
C GLU A 153 0.30 -16.78 -1.93
N ARG A 154 0.54 -17.07 -3.22
CA ARG A 154 0.82 -16.05 -4.23
C ARG A 154 -0.34 -15.06 -4.41
N LEU A 155 -1.58 -15.56 -4.46
CA LEU A 155 -2.77 -14.70 -4.56
C LEU A 155 -2.93 -13.83 -3.30
N PHE A 156 -2.62 -14.36 -2.12
CA PHE A 156 -2.59 -13.57 -0.90
C PHE A 156 -1.52 -12.46 -0.98
N ALA A 157 -0.33 -12.75 -1.48
CA ALA A 157 0.71 -11.75 -1.71
C ALA A 157 0.27 -10.67 -2.73
N GLU A 158 -0.40 -11.05 -3.82
CA GLU A 158 -0.98 -10.09 -4.77
C GLU A 158 -1.97 -9.15 -4.07
N LYS A 159 -2.84 -9.68 -3.22
CA LYS A 159 -3.78 -8.88 -2.43
C LYS A 159 -3.11 -7.98 -1.40
N MET A 160 -2.00 -8.41 -0.79
CA MET A 160 -1.20 -7.53 0.06
C MET A 160 -0.60 -6.36 -0.73
N VAL A 161 0.00 -6.64 -1.89
CA VAL A 161 0.57 -5.61 -2.77
C VAL A 161 -0.49 -4.60 -3.18
N GLU A 162 -1.67 -5.05 -3.63
CA GLU A 162 -2.76 -4.17 -4.04
C GLU A 162 -3.17 -3.17 -2.93
N LEU A 163 -3.19 -3.61 -1.67
CA LEU A 163 -3.53 -2.74 -0.55
C LEU A 163 -2.36 -1.81 -0.19
N TYR A 164 -1.17 -2.35 0.01
CA TYR A 164 -0.04 -1.55 0.45
C TYR A 164 0.47 -0.57 -0.61
N GLU A 165 0.31 -0.85 -1.90
CA GLU A 165 0.58 0.13 -2.97
C GLU A 165 -0.36 1.35 -2.83
N MET A 166 -1.61 1.14 -2.45
CA MET A 166 -2.55 2.25 -2.19
C MET A 166 -2.14 3.07 -0.97
N SER A 167 -1.72 2.43 0.13
CA SER A 167 -1.20 3.16 1.30
C SER A 167 0.08 3.91 1.01
N PHE A 168 0.98 3.29 0.26
CA PHE A 168 2.23 3.92 -0.13
C PHE A 168 1.97 5.15 -1.02
N ALA A 169 1.04 5.02 -1.97
CA ALA A 169 0.56 6.12 -2.80
C ALA A 169 -0.05 7.25 -1.95
N HIS A 170 -0.93 6.93 -1.00
CA HIS A 170 -1.51 7.91 -0.07
C HIS A 170 -0.42 8.67 0.71
N VAL A 171 0.54 7.94 1.29
CA VAL A 171 1.67 8.55 2.01
C VAL A 171 2.50 9.46 1.11
N MET A 172 2.85 9.02 -0.10
CA MET A 172 3.58 9.87 -1.06
C MET A 172 2.79 11.13 -1.42
N GLY A 173 1.47 11.03 -1.58
CA GLY A 173 0.59 12.18 -1.76
C GLY A 173 0.68 13.15 -0.59
N LEU A 174 0.57 12.66 0.65
CA LEU A 174 0.68 13.50 1.86
C LEU A 174 2.03 14.24 1.93
N GLU A 175 3.13 13.60 1.56
CA GLU A 175 4.45 14.26 1.52
C GLU A 175 4.53 15.32 0.43
N ALA A 176 4.05 15.00 -0.78
CA ALA A 176 4.10 15.90 -1.92
C ALA A 176 3.33 17.22 -1.66
N PHE A 177 2.18 17.13 -0.98
CA PHE A 177 1.37 18.31 -0.65
C PHE A 177 1.68 18.92 0.72
N GLY A 178 2.22 18.12 1.64
CA GLY A 178 2.52 18.54 3.00
C GLY A 178 3.91 19.14 3.19
N GLY A 179 4.88 18.80 2.33
CA GLY A 179 6.26 19.28 2.42
C GLY A 179 7.03 18.72 3.63
N TYR A 180 6.71 17.51 4.08
CA TYR A 180 7.39 16.81 5.18
C TYR A 180 7.63 15.35 4.83
N PHE A 181 8.53 14.69 5.57
CA PHE A 181 8.75 13.24 5.50
C PHE A 181 7.76 12.53 6.42
N HIS A 182 6.89 11.71 5.85
CA HIS A 182 5.87 10.96 6.56
C HIS A 182 6.49 9.74 7.24
N PRO A 183 6.22 9.51 8.54
CA PRO A 183 6.85 8.42 9.30
C PRO A 183 6.53 7.02 8.77
N ASP A 184 5.42 6.87 8.04
CA ASP A 184 5.00 5.58 7.49
C ASP A 184 5.61 5.21 6.13
N TYR A 185 6.35 6.10 5.46
CA TYR A 185 6.91 5.80 4.15
C TYR A 185 7.83 4.58 4.20
N ILE A 186 8.82 4.59 5.09
CA ILE A 186 9.80 3.49 5.18
C ILE A 186 9.11 2.20 5.62
N PRO A 187 8.30 2.16 6.72
CA PRO A 187 7.57 0.95 7.11
C PRO A 187 6.73 0.35 5.98
N LEU A 188 5.97 1.16 5.23
CA LEU A 188 5.17 0.68 4.11
C LEU A 188 6.03 0.18 2.95
N ALA A 189 7.11 0.89 2.62
CA ALA A 189 8.05 0.46 1.59
C ALA A 189 8.66 -0.90 1.93
N LYS A 190 9.06 -1.12 3.20
CA LYS A 190 9.61 -2.41 3.65
C LYS A 190 8.61 -3.55 3.46
N VAL A 191 7.34 -3.36 3.86
CA VAL A 191 6.30 -4.36 3.65
C VAL A 191 6.11 -4.68 2.16
N LEU A 192 6.12 -3.66 1.30
CA LEU A 192 6.03 -3.85 -0.15
C LEU A 192 7.24 -4.59 -0.73
N ILE A 193 8.45 -4.27 -0.27
CA ILE A 193 9.69 -4.94 -0.67
C ILE A 193 9.62 -6.44 -0.39
N ASP A 194 9.15 -6.82 0.80
CA ASP A 194 8.99 -8.22 1.20
C ASP A 194 7.90 -8.90 0.35
N CYS A 195 6.77 -8.20 0.11
CA CYS A 195 5.69 -8.73 -0.74
C CYS A 195 6.15 -8.97 -2.18
N TYR A 196 6.90 -8.04 -2.78
CA TYR A 196 7.41 -8.18 -4.14
C TYR A 196 8.44 -9.30 -4.22
N SER A 197 9.45 -9.31 -3.35
CA SER A 197 10.56 -10.26 -3.41
C SER A 197 10.12 -11.67 -2.99
N GLU A 198 9.67 -11.86 -1.76
CA GLU A 198 9.34 -13.17 -1.21
C GLU A 198 7.97 -13.67 -1.69
N GLY A 199 7.00 -12.76 -1.75
CA GLY A 199 5.62 -13.12 -2.11
C GLY A 199 5.42 -13.37 -3.61
N LEU A 200 5.98 -12.52 -4.46
CA LEU A 200 5.75 -12.56 -5.91
C LEU A 200 6.95 -13.01 -6.74
N GLY A 201 8.15 -12.99 -6.17
CA GLY A 201 9.41 -13.22 -6.90
C GLY A 201 9.83 -12.04 -7.79
N ASP A 202 9.22 -10.86 -7.63
CA ASP A 202 9.52 -9.65 -8.38
C ASP A 202 10.66 -8.87 -7.69
N TYR A 203 11.86 -9.43 -7.79
CA TYR A 203 13.07 -8.82 -7.23
C TYR A 203 13.40 -7.48 -7.87
N ASP A 204 13.05 -7.25 -9.14
CA ASP A 204 13.33 -5.98 -9.82
C ASP A 204 12.59 -4.82 -9.16
N ARG A 205 11.30 -4.98 -8.84
CA ARG A 205 10.53 -3.98 -8.08
C ARG A 205 11.03 -3.83 -6.66
N ALA A 206 11.31 -4.93 -5.97
CA ALA A 206 11.81 -4.91 -4.60
C ALA A 206 13.13 -4.14 -4.50
N ILE A 207 14.08 -4.42 -5.40
CA ILE A 207 15.38 -3.75 -5.48
C ILE A 207 15.20 -2.26 -5.75
N GLU A 208 14.33 -1.89 -6.69
CA GLU A 208 14.12 -0.48 -7.01
C GLU A 208 13.53 0.30 -5.83
N LEU A 209 12.55 -0.29 -5.14
CA LEU A 209 11.97 0.32 -3.95
C LEU A 209 12.98 0.40 -2.78
N GLN A 210 13.79 -0.63 -2.57
CA GLN A 210 14.84 -0.62 -1.54
C GLN A 210 15.91 0.44 -1.83
N LYS A 211 16.28 0.70 -3.09
CA LYS A 211 17.17 1.82 -3.44
C LYS A 211 16.56 3.17 -3.06
N GLN A 212 15.26 3.34 -3.28
CA GLN A 212 14.57 4.57 -2.89
C GLN A 212 14.56 4.75 -1.36
N VAL A 213 14.40 3.66 -0.61
CA VAL A 213 14.54 3.66 0.86
C VAL A 213 15.96 4.06 1.26
N CYS A 214 17.02 3.46 0.70
CA CYS A 214 18.40 3.84 1.00
C CYS A 214 18.66 5.34 0.71
N ALA A 215 18.23 5.83 -0.46
CA ALA A 215 18.40 7.23 -0.85
C ALA A 215 17.61 8.20 0.05
N ARG A 216 16.51 7.73 0.63
CA ARG A 216 15.71 8.50 1.59
C ARG A 216 16.39 8.55 2.95
N VAL A 217 16.85 7.42 3.48
CA VAL A 217 17.58 7.39 4.76
C VAL A 217 18.86 8.23 4.67
N GLU A 218 19.60 8.16 3.56
CA GLU A 218 20.77 9.03 3.33
C GLU A 218 20.43 10.53 3.41
N ARG A 219 19.20 10.93 3.06
CA ARG A 219 18.74 12.31 3.08
C ARG A 219 18.18 12.73 4.45
N GLU A 220 17.49 11.83 5.14
CA GLU A 220 16.81 12.11 6.41
C GLU A 220 17.74 12.06 7.62
N GLU A 221 18.70 11.13 7.62
CA GLU A 221 19.65 10.98 8.72
C GLU A 221 20.76 12.04 8.64
N ALA A 222 21.11 12.64 9.77
CA ALA A 222 22.14 13.69 9.83
C ALA A 222 23.52 13.16 9.40
N GLU A 223 23.81 11.90 9.70
CA GLU A 223 25.03 11.19 9.33
C GLU A 223 24.97 10.64 7.89
N GLY A 224 23.82 10.73 7.21
CA GLY A 224 23.60 10.20 5.87
C GLY A 224 24.03 8.74 5.76
N LYS A 225 24.94 8.44 4.82
CA LYS A 225 25.48 7.08 4.62
C LYS A 225 26.25 6.49 5.81
N ALA A 226 26.68 7.33 6.75
CA ALA A 226 27.39 6.90 7.95
C ALA A 226 26.44 6.49 9.09
N SER A 227 25.12 6.69 8.94
CA SER A 227 24.13 6.30 9.95
C SER A 227 24.00 4.78 10.08
N GLU A 228 23.58 4.33 11.25
CA GLU A 228 23.20 2.93 11.49
C GLU A 228 22.03 2.53 10.57
N SER A 229 21.02 3.40 10.47
CA SER A 229 19.83 3.21 9.62
C SER A 229 20.22 2.91 8.17
N TYR A 230 21.13 3.71 7.57
CA TYR A 230 21.57 3.48 6.20
C TYR A 230 22.30 2.14 6.05
N GLY A 231 23.09 1.75 7.05
CA GLY A 231 23.75 0.45 7.09
C GLY A 231 22.75 -0.72 6.99
N TYR A 232 21.67 -0.69 7.77
CA TYR A 232 20.63 -1.73 7.68
C TYR A 232 19.92 -1.75 6.33
N GLU A 233 19.58 -0.59 5.78
CA GLU A 233 18.89 -0.54 4.49
C GLU A 233 19.79 -0.98 3.32
N LEU A 234 21.08 -0.66 3.39
CA LEU A 234 22.07 -1.13 2.42
C LEU A 234 22.31 -2.65 2.54
N PHE A 235 22.22 -3.21 3.76
CA PHE A 235 22.23 -4.66 3.97
C PHE A 235 21.01 -5.31 3.31
N GLY A 236 19.81 -4.78 3.53
CA GLY A 236 18.60 -5.25 2.85
C GLY A 236 18.70 -5.18 1.32
N LEU A 237 19.34 -4.14 0.76
CA LEU A 237 19.60 -4.05 -0.68
C LEU A 237 20.58 -5.15 -1.16
N ALA A 238 21.61 -5.46 -0.38
CA ALA A 238 22.56 -6.52 -0.69
C ALA A 238 21.88 -7.90 -0.73
N ASP A 239 20.98 -8.16 0.23
CA ASP A 239 20.20 -9.40 0.32
C ASP A 239 19.28 -9.57 -0.89
N LEU A 240 18.62 -8.50 -1.33
CA LEU A 240 17.79 -8.53 -2.54
C LEU A 240 18.61 -8.80 -3.80
N TYR A 241 19.79 -8.18 -3.96
CA TYR A 241 20.68 -8.50 -5.08
C TYR A 241 21.14 -9.95 -5.05
N LEU A 242 21.47 -10.47 -3.87
CA LEU A 242 21.90 -11.85 -3.71
C LEU A 242 20.76 -12.82 -4.05
N GLY A 243 19.54 -12.54 -3.57
CA GLY A 243 18.33 -13.29 -3.89
C GLY A 243 18.01 -13.30 -5.39
N ASN A 244 18.31 -12.20 -6.08
CA ASN A 244 18.19 -12.09 -7.54
C ASN A 244 19.40 -12.67 -8.33
N GLY A 245 20.40 -13.23 -7.63
CA GLY A 245 21.62 -13.78 -8.25
C GLY A 245 22.63 -12.75 -8.77
N ASP A 246 22.47 -11.47 -8.44
CA ASP A 246 23.36 -10.37 -8.86
C ASP A 246 24.54 -10.20 -7.88
N THR A 247 25.48 -11.15 -7.94
CA THR A 247 26.63 -11.18 -7.02
C THR A 247 27.54 -9.96 -7.12
N ILE A 248 27.62 -9.33 -8.30
CA ILE A 248 28.44 -8.13 -8.52
C ILE A 248 27.90 -6.97 -7.69
N ARG A 249 26.58 -6.74 -7.72
CA ARG A 249 25.97 -5.67 -6.94
C ARG A 249 25.90 -6.00 -5.45
N THR A 250 25.73 -7.27 -5.08
CA THR A 250 25.89 -7.72 -3.69
C THR A 250 27.29 -7.35 -3.16
N ASP A 251 28.36 -7.71 -3.88
CA ASP A 251 29.73 -7.38 -3.49
C ASP A 251 29.94 -5.86 -3.37
N SER A 252 29.36 -5.08 -4.29
CA SER A 252 29.40 -3.62 -4.22
C SER A 252 28.75 -3.08 -2.95
N CYS A 253 27.59 -3.59 -2.56
CA CYS A 253 26.93 -3.20 -1.31
C CYS A 253 27.76 -3.60 -0.09
N ILE A 254 28.36 -4.80 -0.08
CA ILE A 254 29.22 -5.27 1.02
C ILE A 254 30.45 -4.37 1.19
N LEU A 255 31.07 -3.93 0.08
CA LEU A 255 32.20 -3.00 0.14
C LEU A 255 31.78 -1.66 0.75
N GLU A 256 30.62 -1.12 0.40
CA GLU A 256 30.10 0.12 0.98
C GLU A 256 29.71 -0.05 2.46
N LEU A 257 29.11 -1.18 2.83
CA LEU A 257 28.82 -1.54 4.24
C LEU A 257 30.08 -1.58 5.09
N ARG A 258 31.19 -2.09 4.54
CA ARG A 258 32.49 -2.10 5.22
C ARG A 258 33.06 -0.71 5.44
N GLU A 259 32.58 0.32 4.77
CA GLU A 259 32.96 1.71 5.02
C GLU A 259 32.05 2.39 6.06
N ASN A 260 30.86 1.84 6.33
CA ASN A 260 29.95 2.37 7.33
C ASN A 260 30.52 2.17 8.75
N PRO A 261 30.65 3.25 9.55
CA PRO A 261 31.34 3.19 10.85
C PRO A 261 30.62 2.32 11.88
N TYR A 262 29.28 2.25 11.83
CA TYR A 262 28.50 1.43 12.75
C TYR A 262 28.66 -0.06 12.45
N ILE A 263 28.51 -0.43 11.17
CA ILE A 263 28.67 -1.81 10.72
C ILE A 263 30.10 -2.31 10.95
N ARG A 264 31.12 -1.46 10.77
CA ARG A 264 32.51 -1.77 11.13
C ARG A 264 32.67 -2.20 12.58
N MET A 265 31.97 -1.55 13.52
CA MET A 265 32.08 -1.87 14.94
C MET A 265 31.51 -3.27 15.24
N LEU A 266 30.44 -3.68 14.56
CA LEU A 266 29.85 -5.02 14.71
C LEU A 266 30.83 -6.12 14.27
N PHE A 267 31.60 -5.90 13.20
CA PHE A 267 32.60 -6.85 12.72
C PHE A 267 33.90 -6.89 13.54
N GLN A 268 34.12 -5.92 14.43
CA GLN A 268 35.31 -5.86 15.30
C GLN A 268 35.05 -6.42 16.71
N SER A 269 33.80 -6.75 17.03
CA SER A 269 33.39 -7.29 18.34
C SER A 269 33.38 -8.84 18.43
N GLU A 270 33.84 -9.54 17.39
CA GLU A 270 34.10 -10.99 17.37
C GLU A 270 35.60 -11.29 17.47
#